data_AF-A0A4V6J1B4-F1
#
_entry.id   AF-A0A4V6J1B4-F1
#
_cell.length_a   1.000
_cell.length_b   1.000
_cell.length_c   1.000
_cell.angle_alpha   90.00
_cell.angle_beta   90.00
_cell.angle_gamma   90.00
#
_symmetry.space_group_name_H-M   'P 1'
#
loop_
_entity.id
_entity.type
_entity.pdbx_description
1 polymer ?
#
loop_
_entity_poly.entity_id
_entity_poly.type
_entity_poly.pdbx_seq_one_letter_code
_entity_poly.pdbx_strand_id
1 'polypeptide(L)' 'MRGHPVFIAQHATATCCRGCLEKWHAIPPGRALSADEQRYVVQVIHHWLVLQMNSPGH' A
#
# COMPACT_ATOMS: atom_id res chain seq x y z
N MET A 1 -11.58 -1.59 10.29
CA MET A 1 -11.99 -1.07 8.96
C MET A 1 -12.49 0.38 8.96
N ARG A 2 -12.48 1.14 10.07
CA ARG A 2 -12.86 2.56 10.01
C ARG A 2 -11.93 3.39 10.88
N GLY A 3 -11.30 4.41 10.29
CA GLY A 3 -10.55 5.46 10.99
C GLY A 3 -9.05 5.57 10.67
N HIS A 4 -8.32 4.47 10.46
CA HIS A 4 -6.87 4.57 10.28
C HIS A 4 -6.49 4.90 8.82
N PRO A 5 -5.73 5.99 8.56
CA PRO A 5 -5.32 6.40 7.22
C PRO A 5 -4.59 5.32 6.40
N VAL A 6 -3.92 4.38 7.07
CA VAL A 6 -3.18 3.29 6.44
C VAL A 6 -4.08 2.38 5.60
N PHE A 7 -5.33 2.17 6.02
CA PHE A 7 -6.27 1.34 5.25
C PHE A 7 -6.70 2.04 3.95
N ILE A 8 -6.90 3.37 4.00
CA ILE A 8 -7.19 4.17 2.81
C ILE A 8 -5.99 4.10 1.86
N ALA A 9 -4.78 4.32 2.39
CA ALA A 9 -3.55 4.25 1.62
C ALA A 9 -3.37 2.88 0.96
N GLN A 10 -3.59 1.78 1.68
CA GLN A 10 -3.50 0.42 1.14
C GLN A 10 -4.43 0.18 -0.06
N HIS A 11 -5.67 0.68 0.00
CA HIS A 11 -6.60 0.56 -1.12
C HIS A 11 -6.23 1.50 -2.27
N ALA A 12 -5.87 2.76 -1.96
CA ALA A 12 -5.50 3.75 -2.95
C ALA A 12 -4.23 3.36 -3.72
N THR A 13 -3.31 2.65 -3.07
CA THR A 13 -2.07 2.17 -3.67
C THR A 13 -2.12 0.71 -4.08
N ALA A 14 -3.29 0.05 -4.08
CA ALA A 14 -3.43 -1.35 -4.49
C ALA A 14 -2.50 -2.36 -3.75
N THR A 15 -2.24 -2.15 -2.45
CA THR A 15 -1.46 -3.06 -1.60
C THR A 15 -2.31 -3.83 -0.58
N CYS A 16 -3.65 -3.69 -0.64
CA CYS A 16 -4.58 -4.25 0.36
C CYS A 16 -4.78 -5.78 0.29
N CYS A 17 -4.53 -6.41 -0.86
CA CYS A 17 -4.69 -7.86 -1.01
C CYS A 17 -3.70 -8.43 -2.04
N ARG A 18 -3.58 -9.76 -2.07
CA ARG A 18 -2.68 -10.46 -3.00
C ARG A 18 -3.00 -10.22 -4.47
N GLY A 19 -4.28 -10.18 -4.84
CA GLY A 19 -4.67 -9.91 -6.23
C GLY A 19 -4.31 -8.48 -6.68
N CYS A 20 -4.37 -7.50 -5.78
CA CYS A 20 -3.93 -6.14 -6.09
C CYS A 20 -2.40 -6.07 -6.23
N LEU A 21 -1.66 -6.72 -5.34
CA LEU A 21 -0.20 -6.82 -5.43
C LEU A 21 0.27 -7.53 -6.71
N GLU A 22 -0.42 -8.58 -7.12
CA GLU A 22 -0.14 -9.28 -8.37
C GLU A 22 -0.39 -8.39 -9.58
N LYS A 23 -1.59 -7.81 -9.67
CA LYS A 23 -2.02 -7.01 -10.83
C LYS A 23 -1.21 -5.73 -11.01
N TRP A 24 -0.88 -5.04 -9.92
CA TRP A 24 -0.35 -3.68 -9.98
C TRP A 24 1.13 -3.56 -9.61
N HIS A 25 1.67 -4.55 -8.88
CA HIS A 25 3.05 -4.53 -8.39
C HIS A 25 3.87 -5.73 -8.86
N ALA A 26 3.29 -6.62 -9.67
CA ALA A 26 3.92 -7.85 -10.14
C ALA A 26 4.46 -8.75 -9.02
N ILE A 27 3.84 -8.73 -7.84
CA ILE A 27 4.18 -9.58 -6.71
C ILE A 27 3.20 -10.77 -6.67
N PRO A 28 3.63 -11.99 -7.01
CA PRO A 28 2.72 -13.12 -7.17
C PRO A 28 2.13 -13.60 -5.83
N PRO A 29 0.92 -14.18 -5.85
CA PRO A 29 0.33 -14.86 -4.69
C PRO A 29 1.01 -16.21 -4.43
N GLY A 30 0.54 -16.92 -3.41
CA GLY A 30 0.99 -18.29 -3.12
C GLY A 30 2.25 -18.38 -2.27
N ARG A 31 2.83 -17.25 -1.86
CA ARG A 31 3.92 -17.21 -0.88
C ARG A 31 3.82 -16.01 0.05
N ALA A 32 4.58 -16.07 1.15
CA ALA A 32 4.83 -14.90 1.98
C ALA A 32 5.59 -13.83 1.18
N LEU A 33 5.38 -12.56 1.55
CA LEU A 33 6.21 -11.48 1.02
C LEU A 33 7.64 -11.64 1.51
N SER A 34 8.60 -11.45 0.61
CA SER A 34 9.99 -11.31 1.01
C SER A 34 10.16 -10.04 1.86
N ALA A 35 11.27 -9.95 2.58
CA ALA A 35 11.58 -8.73 3.35
C ALA A 35 11.62 -7.48 2.45
N ASP A 36 12.12 -7.61 1.22
CA ASP A 36 12.22 -6.50 0.27
C ASP A 36 10.86 -6.09 -0.29
N GLU A 37 9.97 -7.04 -0.55
CA GLU A 37 8.60 -6.73 -0.97
C GLU A 37 7.79 -6.09 0.16
N GLN A 38 8.00 -6.52 1.42
CA GLN A 38 7.37 -5.86 2.56
C GLN A 38 7.84 -4.41 2.68
N ARG A 39 9.16 -4.17 2.57
CA ARG A 39 9.74 -2.82 2.59
C ARG A 39 9.17 -1.97 1.45
N TYR A 40 9.10 -2.52 0.25
CA TYR A 40 8.50 -1.85 -0.91
C TYR A 40 7.04 -1.46 -0.66
N VAL A 41 6.20 -2.40 -0.20
CA VAL A 41 4.79 -2.13 0.11
C VAL A 41 4.64 -1.03 1.16
N VAL A 42 5.46 -1.08 2.22
CA VAL A 42 5.47 -0.03 3.27
C VAL A 42 5.88 1.32 2.70
N GLN A 43 6.89 1.38 1.83
CA GLN A 43 7.33 2.62 1.19
C GLN A 43 6.24 3.23 0.29
N VAL A 44 5.54 2.41 -0.48
CA VAL A 44 4.43 2.86 -1.34
C VAL A 44 3.30 3.46 -0.50
N ILE A 45 2.87 2.76 0.55
CA ILE A 45 1.84 3.24 1.49
C ILE A 45 2.28 4.54 2.15
N HIS A 46 3.52 4.59 2.64
CA HIS A 46 4.08 5.78 3.30
C HIS A 46 4.14 6.97 2.35
N HIS A 47 4.60 6.78 1.11
CA HIS A 47 4.67 7.85 0.12
C HIS A 47 3.28 8.46 -0.15
N TRP A 48 2.26 7.62 -0.33
CA TRP A 48 0.89 8.10 -0.51
C TRP A 48 0.39 8.89 0.71
N LEU A 49 0.63 8.38 1.93
CA LEU A 49 0.25 9.07 3.16
C LEU A 49 0.90 10.45 3.27
N VAL A 50 2.21 10.55 3.00
CA VAL A 50 2.93 11.83 3.03
C VAL A 50 2.33 12.82 2.04
N LEU A 51 2.01 12.38 0.82
CA LEU A 51 1.37 13.24 -0.17
C LEU A 51 -0.03 13.69 0.28
N GLN A 52 -0.87 12.77 0.75
CA GLN A 52 -2.26 13.10 1.07
C GLN A 52 -2.43 13.87 2.38
N MET A 53 -1.61 13.59 3.39
CA MET A 53 -1.71 14.26 4.70
C MET A 53 -1.01 15.62 4.72
N ASN A 54 -0.05 15.86 3.82
CA ASN A 54 0.66 17.14 3.73
C ASN A 54 0.26 17.98 2.51
N SER A 55 -0.72 17.54 1.69
CA SER A 55 -1.28 18.38 0.64
C SER A 55 -2.13 19.48 1.29
N PRO A 56 -1.90 20.76 0.97
CA PRO A 56 -2.72 21.85 1.50
C PRO A 56 -4.11 21.77 0.88
N GLY A 57 -5.08 21.24 1.62
CA GLY A 57 -6.48 21.15 1.19
C GLY A 57 -7.20 19.89 1.66
N HIS A 58 -7.58 19.88 2.95
CA HIS A 58 -8.82 19.27 3.42
C HIS A 58 -9.44 20.22 4.45
#